data_AF-A0A804R726-F1
#
_entry.id   AF-A0A804R726-F1
#
_cell.length_a   1.000
_cell.length_b   1.000
_cell.length_c   1.000
_cell.angle_alpha   90.00
_cell.angle_beta   90.00
_cell.angle_gamma   90.00
#
_symmetry.space_group_name_H-M   'P 1'
#
loop_
_entity.id
_entity.type
_entity.pdbx_description
1 polymer ?
#
loop_
_entity_poly.entity_id
_entity_poly.type
_entity_poly.pdbx_seq_one_letter_code
_entity_poly.pdbx_strand_id
1 'polypeptide(L)'
;MCLQIYAHKETCSEELLVERLVSKGLEQVQIAQGGASVPKRPLNPRLQLIWGATMYHIDDLPFPVSSLPDVYTQFRKAVESKCSVRNCAKLPTSLGPPPSSSIDEIGGWGTVPTLESLGPSVTKSEKGMHFIGGESAALGRVHEYFWKKDQLKDYKVTRNGMLGPDYSTKFSPWLASGSLSPRYICEEVKRYEKQRVANDSTYWVLFELIWRDYFRFLSAKYGNAIFHLGGPRKVVSKWSQDQALFESWRDGRTGYPLIDANMRELSATGYMSNRGRQIVCSFLVRDMGVDWRMGAEWFETCLLDYDPASNYGNWTYGAGVGNDPREDRYFSIPKQAKSYDPEGEYVAYWLPELRSLAKERRNFPGASYIRQVVPLKFDGGNQRKDQQFNRQRRPNNVYIRQVK
;
A
#
# COMPACT_ATOMS: atom_id res chain seq x y z
N MET A 1 -31.56 24.37 -13.42
CA MET A 1 -30.73 23.41 -12.65
C MET A 1 -29.28 23.88 -12.70
N CYS A 2 -28.57 23.88 -11.58
CA CYS A 2 -27.12 24.13 -11.57
C CYS A 2 -26.42 22.90 -12.15
N LEU A 3 -25.60 23.09 -13.18
CA LEU A 3 -24.79 22.03 -13.77
C LEU A 3 -23.77 21.56 -12.75
N GLN A 4 -23.73 20.25 -12.51
CA GLN A 4 -22.87 19.63 -11.49
C GLN A 4 -21.96 18.61 -12.16
N ILE A 5 -20.69 18.63 -11.77
CA ILE A 5 -19.70 17.62 -12.12
C ILE A 5 -19.39 16.86 -10.84
N TYR A 6 -19.59 15.55 -10.86
CA TYR A 6 -19.32 14.69 -9.70
C TYR A 6 -18.00 13.96 -9.89
N ALA A 7 -17.20 13.91 -8.84
CA ALA A 7 -15.97 13.12 -8.80
C ALA A 7 -15.73 12.62 -7.37
N HIS A 8 -14.87 11.60 -7.22
CA HIS A 8 -14.43 11.17 -5.90
C HIS A 8 -13.36 12.10 -5.33
N LYS A 9 -13.40 12.30 -4.01
CA LYS A 9 -12.44 13.12 -3.25
C LYS A 9 -11.15 12.34 -2.99
N GLU A 10 -10.01 12.97 -3.29
CA GLU A 10 -8.67 12.46 -3.01
C GLU A 10 -7.99 13.17 -1.82
N THR A 11 -6.81 12.68 -1.42
CA THR A 11 -6.12 13.12 -0.18
C THR A 11 -4.68 13.58 -0.36
N CYS A 12 -4.03 13.24 -1.47
CA CYS A 12 -2.60 13.50 -1.68
C CYS A 12 -2.36 14.72 -2.57
N SER A 13 -1.18 15.32 -2.48
CA SER A 13 -0.93 16.68 -2.97
C SER A 13 -1.19 16.89 -4.46
N GLU A 14 -0.88 15.90 -5.28
CA GLU A 14 -1.00 15.98 -6.74
C GLU A 14 -2.47 15.96 -7.14
N GLU A 15 -3.25 15.02 -6.62
CA GLU A 15 -4.68 14.94 -6.87
C GLU A 15 -5.42 16.16 -6.32
N LEU A 16 -5.05 16.62 -5.12
CA LEU A 16 -5.60 17.85 -4.53
C LEU A 16 -5.26 19.11 -5.35
N LEU A 17 -4.13 19.12 -6.07
CA LEU A 17 -3.83 20.19 -7.01
C LEU A 17 -4.76 20.13 -8.23
N VAL A 18 -4.96 18.94 -8.81
CA VAL A 18 -5.87 18.74 -9.94
C VAL A 18 -7.30 19.15 -9.58
N GLU A 19 -7.84 18.69 -8.44
CA GLU A 19 -9.18 19.07 -7.98
C GLU A 19 -9.35 20.60 -7.88
N ARG A 20 -8.34 21.29 -7.32
CA ARG A 20 -8.34 22.77 -7.21
C ARG A 20 -8.28 23.45 -8.56
N LEU A 21 -7.46 22.96 -9.49
CA LEU A 21 -7.34 23.50 -10.83
C LEU A 21 -8.63 23.32 -11.63
N VAL A 22 -9.26 22.14 -11.53
CA VAL A 22 -10.57 21.86 -12.15
C VAL A 22 -11.63 22.80 -11.58
N SER A 23 -11.74 22.92 -10.25
CA SER A 23 -12.71 23.83 -9.62
C SER A 23 -12.54 25.27 -10.11
N LYS A 24 -11.30 25.79 -10.14
CA LYS A 24 -11.00 27.13 -10.66
C LYS A 24 -11.33 27.28 -12.14
N GLY A 25 -11.06 26.26 -12.95
CA GLY A 25 -11.42 26.26 -14.37
C GLY A 25 -12.93 26.38 -14.57
N LEU A 26 -13.73 25.62 -13.81
CA LEU A 26 -15.19 25.66 -13.90
C LEU A 26 -15.79 27.01 -13.47
N GLU A 27 -15.16 27.72 -12.53
CA GLU A 27 -15.58 29.08 -12.13
C GLU A 27 -15.45 30.10 -13.27
N GLN A 28 -14.54 29.86 -14.22
CA GLN A 28 -14.29 30.72 -15.38
C GLN A 28 -15.23 30.42 -16.56
N VAL A 29 -15.91 29.27 -16.55
CA VAL A 29 -16.83 28.86 -17.64
C VAL A 29 -18.16 29.60 -17.50
N GLN A 30 -18.45 30.47 -18.48
CA GLN A 30 -19.76 31.10 -18.62
C GLN A 30 -20.60 30.34 -19.64
N ILE A 31 -21.74 29.80 -19.20
CA ILE A 31 -22.67 29.11 -20.08
C ILE A 31 -23.75 30.11 -20.50
N ALA A 32 -23.74 30.49 -21.79
CA ALA A 32 -24.76 31.36 -22.37
C ALA A 32 -26.13 30.67 -22.26
N GLN A 33 -27.11 31.34 -21.63
CA GLN A 33 -28.49 30.87 -21.64
C GLN A 33 -29.14 31.31 -22.96
N GLY A 34 -29.53 30.35 -23.79
CA GLY A 34 -30.36 30.61 -24.97
C GLY A 34 -31.73 31.15 -24.55
N GLY A 35 -32.04 32.38 -24.99
CA GLY A 35 -33.39 32.95 -25.15
C GLY A 35 -34.32 33.03 -23.93
N ALA A 36 -34.38 34.19 -23.26
CA ALA A 36 -35.60 34.92 -22.85
C ALA A 36 -35.30 35.96 -21.74
N SER A 37 -35.34 37.24 -22.12
CA SER A 37 -35.76 38.48 -21.42
C SER A 37 -35.70 38.66 -19.88
N VAL A 38 -34.92 37.89 -19.11
CA VAL A 38 -34.67 38.17 -17.68
C VAL A 38 -33.19 37.94 -17.35
N PRO A 39 -32.49 38.91 -16.72
CA PRO A 39 -31.11 38.70 -16.27
C PRO A 39 -31.07 37.68 -15.13
N LYS A 40 -30.97 36.40 -15.46
CA LYS A 40 -30.66 35.35 -14.49
C LYS A 40 -29.15 35.29 -14.32
N ARG A 41 -28.67 35.25 -13.06
CA ARG A 41 -27.25 35.06 -12.73
C ARG A 41 -26.64 33.93 -13.57
N PRO A 42 -25.40 34.07 -14.06
CA PRO A 42 -24.73 33.01 -14.81
C PRO A 42 -24.72 31.71 -14.00
N LEU A 43 -25.09 30.60 -14.65
CA LEU A 43 -25.06 29.26 -14.06
C LEU A 43 -23.65 28.70 -14.27
N ASN A 44 -22.75 28.98 -13.33
CA ASN A 44 -21.42 28.38 -13.37
C ASN A 44 -21.53 26.90 -12.93
N PRO A 45 -20.95 25.95 -13.69
CA PRO A 45 -20.85 24.57 -13.26
C PRO A 45 -20.11 24.45 -11.91
N ARG A 46 -20.48 23.47 -11.10
CA ARG A 46 -19.84 23.22 -9.80
C ARG A 46 -19.30 21.81 -9.71
N LEU A 47 -18.06 21.68 -9.24
CA LEU A 47 -17.47 20.40 -8.85
C LEU A 47 -18.06 19.96 -7.51
N GLN A 48 -18.54 18.72 -7.44
CA GLN A 48 -19.04 18.05 -6.25
C GLN A 48 -18.14 16.84 -5.95
N LEU A 49 -17.28 16.99 -4.96
CA LEU A 49 -16.35 15.94 -4.54
C LEU A 49 -16.99 15.06 -3.48
N ILE A 50 -17.03 13.74 -3.73
CA ILE A 50 -17.70 12.76 -2.88
C ILE A 50 -16.67 11.81 -2.27
N TRP A 51 -16.70 11.64 -0.95
CA TRP A 51 -15.85 10.65 -0.29
C TRP A 51 -16.35 9.22 -0.58
N GLY A 52 -15.45 8.32 -0.98
CA GLY A 52 -15.84 6.95 -1.34
C GLY A 52 -14.76 5.87 -1.27
N ALA A 53 -13.49 6.24 -1.13
CA ALA A 53 -12.38 5.31 -1.25
C ALA A 53 -12.21 4.36 -0.04
N THR A 54 -12.79 4.66 1.13
CA THR A 54 -12.57 3.91 2.38
C THR A 54 -13.76 3.03 2.78
N MET A 55 -13.51 2.05 3.66
CA MET A 55 -14.53 1.20 4.26
C MET A 55 -15.41 1.98 5.25
N TYR A 56 -14.78 2.69 6.19
CA TYR A 56 -15.46 3.64 7.08
C TYR A 56 -15.51 5.01 6.39
N HIS A 57 -16.71 5.60 6.31
CA HIS A 57 -16.86 6.92 5.71
C HIS A 57 -16.22 8.00 6.61
N ILE A 58 -15.61 9.04 6.01
CA ILE A 58 -14.93 10.11 6.75
C ILE A 58 -15.86 10.80 7.77
N ASP A 59 -17.12 11.05 7.40
CA ASP A 59 -18.13 11.68 8.27
C ASP A 59 -18.62 10.77 9.41
N ASP A 60 -18.37 9.47 9.36
CA ASP A 60 -18.79 8.52 10.40
C ASP A 60 -17.70 8.28 11.44
N LEU A 61 -16.52 8.89 11.28
CA LEU A 61 -15.42 8.75 12.23
C LEU A 61 -15.79 9.37 13.59
N PRO A 62 -15.32 8.79 14.71
CA PRO A 62 -15.66 9.29 16.04
C PRO A 62 -14.75 10.47 16.47
N PHE A 63 -14.00 11.02 15.53
CA PHE A 63 -13.08 12.14 15.66
C PHE A 63 -12.92 12.82 14.29
N PRO A 64 -12.60 14.12 14.25
CA PRO A 64 -12.14 14.76 13.03
C PRO A 64 -10.78 14.19 12.60
N VAL A 65 -10.50 14.18 11.29
CA VAL A 65 -9.22 13.67 10.75
C VAL A 65 -7.99 14.36 11.35
N SER A 66 -8.09 15.64 11.71
CA SER A 66 -7.03 16.38 12.41
C SER A 66 -6.64 15.76 13.76
N SER A 67 -7.56 15.01 14.39
CA SER A 67 -7.38 14.30 15.66
C SER A 67 -7.30 12.78 15.50
N LEU A 68 -7.02 12.28 14.29
CA LEU A 68 -6.81 10.85 14.03
C LEU A 68 -5.73 10.29 14.98
N PRO A 69 -5.97 9.17 15.67
CA PRO A 69 -4.98 8.56 16.56
C PRO A 69 -3.69 8.17 15.83
N ASP A 70 -2.54 8.41 16.45
CA ASP A 70 -1.24 8.11 15.84
C ASP A 70 -0.81 6.64 15.94
N VAL A 71 -1.55 5.86 16.72
CA VAL A 71 -1.33 4.43 16.83
C VAL A 71 -2.51 3.71 16.17
N TYR A 72 -2.24 2.90 15.15
CA TYR A 72 -3.26 2.15 14.41
C TYR A 72 -4.23 1.38 15.33
N THR A 73 -3.72 0.76 16.40
CA THR A 73 -4.56 -0.01 17.33
C THR A 73 -5.61 0.88 18.02
N GLN A 74 -5.29 2.14 18.31
CA GLN A 74 -6.24 3.09 18.89
C GLN A 74 -7.28 3.51 17.86
N PHE A 75 -6.87 3.80 16.62
CA PHE A 75 -7.77 4.06 15.50
C PHE A 75 -8.75 2.91 15.28
N ARG A 76 -8.23 1.68 15.09
CA ARG A 76 -9.02 0.47 14.88
C ARG A 76 -10.05 0.26 15.98
N LYS A 77 -9.61 0.30 17.26
CA LYS A 77 -10.52 0.13 18.40
C LYS A 77 -11.62 1.20 18.42
N ALA A 78 -11.30 2.44 18.06
CA ALA A 78 -12.27 3.51 18.03
C ALA A 78 -13.32 3.32 16.93
N VAL A 79 -12.91 2.97 15.70
CA VAL A 79 -13.85 2.77 14.59
C VAL A 79 -14.68 1.50 14.75
N GLU A 80 -14.08 0.40 15.23
CA GLU A 80 -14.82 -0.85 15.49
C GLU A 80 -15.87 -0.70 16.60
N SER A 81 -15.64 0.17 17.59
CA SER A 81 -16.56 0.35 18.71
C SER A 81 -17.62 1.43 18.50
N LYS A 82 -17.36 2.43 17.64
CA LYS A 82 -18.20 3.63 17.52
C LYS A 82 -18.74 3.89 16.12
N CYS A 83 -18.24 3.20 15.10
CA CYS A 83 -18.64 3.43 13.71
C CYS A 83 -19.38 2.22 13.14
N SER A 84 -20.11 2.46 12.06
CA SER A 84 -20.71 1.40 11.25
C SER A 84 -20.25 1.55 9.81
N VAL A 85 -19.93 0.43 9.17
CA VAL A 85 -19.65 0.40 7.73
C VAL A 85 -20.96 0.60 6.99
N ARG A 86 -21.07 1.66 6.17
CA ARG A 86 -22.24 1.92 5.32
C ARG A 86 -22.39 0.80 4.28
N ASN A 87 -23.63 0.51 3.90
CA ASN A 87 -23.90 -0.41 2.79
C ASN A 87 -23.41 0.17 1.45
N CYS A 88 -23.26 -0.69 0.45
CA CYS A 88 -23.05 -0.32 -0.93
C CYS A 88 -24.24 0.50 -1.46
N ALA A 89 -23.93 1.52 -2.26
CA ALA A 89 -24.98 2.28 -2.94
C ALA A 89 -25.63 1.39 -4.01
N LYS A 90 -26.97 1.40 -4.10
CA LYS A 90 -27.70 0.72 -5.16
C LYS A 90 -27.64 1.59 -6.41
N LEU A 91 -27.07 1.05 -7.49
CA LEU A 91 -27.10 1.70 -8.79
C LEU A 91 -28.50 1.55 -9.42
N PRO A 92 -29.00 2.59 -10.11
CA PRO A 92 -30.18 2.45 -10.97
C PRO A 92 -29.95 1.38 -12.04
N THR A 93 -30.99 0.64 -12.42
CA THR A 93 -30.91 -0.36 -13.50
C THR A 93 -30.64 0.25 -14.87
N SER A 94 -30.85 1.56 -15.02
CA SER A 94 -30.53 2.34 -16.22
C SER A 94 -30.08 3.74 -15.82
N LEU A 95 -29.01 4.24 -16.45
CA LEU A 95 -28.42 5.56 -16.20
C LEU A 95 -28.97 6.65 -17.13
N GLY A 96 -29.88 6.29 -18.05
CA GLY A 96 -30.41 7.19 -19.07
C GLY A 96 -29.50 7.32 -20.30
N PRO A 97 -29.96 8.02 -21.35
CA PRO A 97 -29.18 8.22 -22.55
C PRO A 97 -28.06 9.27 -22.32
N PRO A 98 -26.96 9.21 -23.08
CA PRO A 98 -26.00 10.30 -23.13
C PRO A 98 -26.65 11.59 -23.68
N PRO A 99 -26.06 12.78 -23.46
CA PRO A 99 -26.55 14.04 -24.00
C PRO A 99 -26.79 13.98 -25.51
N SER A 100 -27.85 14.65 -25.98
CA SER A 100 -28.30 14.63 -27.39
C SER A 100 -27.50 15.53 -28.34
N SER A 101 -26.62 16.39 -27.82
CA SER A 101 -25.60 17.06 -28.63
C SER A 101 -24.82 15.98 -29.37
N SER A 102 -24.68 16.11 -30.70
CA SER A 102 -24.11 15.04 -31.50
C SER A 102 -22.74 14.68 -30.91
N ILE A 103 -22.55 13.40 -30.56
CA ILE A 103 -21.25 12.91 -30.05
C ILE A 103 -20.11 13.30 -31.01
N ASP A 104 -20.43 13.53 -32.28
CA ASP A 104 -19.55 14.07 -33.31
C ASP A 104 -19.09 15.53 -33.04
N GLU A 105 -19.96 16.41 -32.50
CA GLU A 105 -19.59 17.79 -32.11
C GLU A 105 -18.54 17.84 -30.98
N ILE A 106 -18.48 16.79 -30.14
CA ILE A 106 -17.48 16.67 -29.05
C ILE A 106 -16.29 15.77 -29.42
N GLY A 107 -16.16 15.38 -30.70
CA GLY A 107 -15.02 14.59 -31.19
C GLY A 107 -15.12 13.08 -30.95
N GLY A 108 -16.32 12.57 -30.69
CA GLY A 108 -16.57 11.16 -30.42
C GLY A 108 -16.37 10.78 -28.94
N TRP A 109 -16.37 9.47 -28.66
CA TRP A 109 -16.08 8.93 -27.33
C TRP A 109 -14.59 8.91 -26.97
N GLY A 110 -13.72 9.33 -27.89
CA GLY A 110 -12.29 9.09 -27.82
C GLY A 110 -11.91 7.61 -27.99
N THR A 111 -10.61 7.32 -27.84
CA THR A 111 -10.06 5.96 -27.89
C THR A 111 -9.23 5.69 -26.65
N VAL A 112 -9.18 4.43 -26.21
CA VAL A 112 -8.26 4.02 -25.15
C VAL A 112 -6.83 4.06 -25.72
N PRO A 113 -5.89 4.83 -25.14
CA PRO A 113 -4.52 4.92 -25.65
C PRO A 113 -3.78 3.60 -25.47
N THR A 114 -2.80 3.32 -26.33
CA THR A 114 -1.88 2.20 -26.15
C THR A 114 -0.72 2.60 -25.24
N LEU A 115 -0.01 1.65 -24.63
CA LEU A 115 1.14 1.97 -23.78
C LEU A 115 2.24 2.69 -24.57
N GLU A 116 2.45 2.30 -25.82
CA GLU A 116 3.43 2.95 -26.71
C GLU A 116 3.08 4.43 -26.92
N SER A 117 1.79 4.76 -27.03
CA SER A 117 1.34 6.15 -27.19
C SER A 117 1.54 7.01 -25.93
N LEU A 118 1.66 6.37 -24.76
CA LEU A 118 1.89 7.05 -23.48
C LEU A 118 3.39 7.16 -23.15
N GLY A 119 4.27 6.48 -23.91
CA GLY A 119 5.72 6.48 -23.71
C GLY A 119 6.35 5.26 -22.99
N PRO A 120 5.69 4.54 -22.07
CA PRO A 120 6.33 3.39 -21.42
C PRO A 120 6.33 2.13 -22.29
N SER A 121 7.47 1.45 -22.32
CA SER A 121 7.58 0.07 -22.82
C SER A 121 7.57 -0.89 -21.62
N VAL A 122 6.61 -1.82 -21.61
CA VAL A 122 6.47 -2.82 -20.54
C VAL A 122 6.84 -4.19 -21.08
N THR A 123 7.80 -4.85 -20.44
CA THR A 123 8.10 -6.25 -20.74
C THR A 123 7.11 -7.13 -20.00
N LYS A 124 6.32 -7.93 -20.72
CA LYS A 124 5.45 -8.92 -20.09
C LYS A 124 6.29 -10.05 -19.53
N SER A 125 6.23 -10.27 -18.21
CA SER A 125 6.72 -11.50 -17.61
C SER A 125 5.74 -12.64 -17.90
N GLU A 126 6.25 -13.81 -18.26
CA GLU A 126 5.49 -15.07 -18.31
C GLU A 126 5.45 -15.80 -16.96
N LYS A 127 6.18 -15.30 -15.96
CA LYS A 127 6.24 -15.85 -14.60
C LYS A 127 5.43 -15.00 -13.62
N GLY A 128 4.81 -15.68 -12.66
CA GLY A 128 4.11 -15.03 -11.55
C GLY A 128 2.61 -14.93 -11.80
N MET A 129 1.94 -14.01 -11.12
CA MET A 129 0.51 -13.78 -11.31
C MET A 129 0.25 -12.82 -12.48
N HIS A 130 -0.76 -13.14 -13.28
CA HIS A 130 -1.27 -12.24 -14.32
C HIS A 130 -2.55 -11.57 -13.82
N PHE A 131 -2.49 -10.25 -13.65
CA PHE A 131 -3.66 -9.45 -13.27
C PHE A 131 -4.40 -8.95 -14.50
N ILE A 132 -5.73 -8.96 -14.43
CA ILE A 132 -6.63 -8.40 -15.45
C ILE A 132 -7.33 -7.20 -14.82
N GLY A 133 -7.22 -6.03 -15.44
CA GLY A 133 -7.84 -4.79 -14.95
C GLY A 133 -9.38 -4.79 -15.06
N GLY A 134 -10.02 -3.89 -14.32
CA GLY A 134 -11.46 -3.62 -14.40
C GLY A 134 -12.34 -4.36 -13.38
N GLU A 135 -13.54 -3.83 -13.18
CA GLU A 135 -14.52 -4.31 -12.17
C GLU A 135 -14.91 -5.77 -12.36
N SER A 136 -15.18 -6.22 -13.60
CA SER A 136 -15.56 -7.60 -13.87
C SER A 136 -14.52 -8.61 -13.38
N ALA A 137 -13.23 -8.33 -13.61
CA ALA A 137 -12.14 -9.17 -13.12
C ALA A 137 -12.02 -9.10 -11.59
N ALA A 138 -12.23 -7.93 -10.99
CA ALA A 138 -12.22 -7.73 -9.55
C ALA A 138 -13.30 -8.58 -8.84
N LEU A 139 -14.55 -8.48 -9.32
CA LEU A 139 -15.68 -9.26 -8.80
C LEU A 139 -15.46 -10.76 -9.03
N GLY A 140 -14.91 -11.13 -10.19
CA GLY A 140 -14.48 -12.49 -10.49
C GLY A 140 -13.46 -13.03 -9.49
N ARG A 141 -12.48 -12.21 -9.08
CA ARG A 141 -11.47 -12.59 -8.07
C ARG A 141 -12.06 -12.70 -6.67
N VAL A 142 -13.00 -11.83 -6.28
CA VAL A 142 -13.75 -12.00 -5.02
C VAL A 142 -14.52 -13.31 -5.04
N HIS A 143 -15.25 -13.59 -6.12
CA HIS A 143 -15.95 -14.85 -6.29
C HIS A 143 -15.00 -16.07 -6.23
N GLU A 144 -13.87 -16.00 -6.92
CA GLU A 144 -12.88 -17.07 -6.92
C GLU A 144 -12.33 -17.35 -5.52
N TYR A 145 -11.83 -16.32 -4.82
CA TYR A 145 -11.14 -16.48 -3.54
C TYR A 145 -12.10 -16.82 -2.40
N PHE A 146 -13.22 -16.09 -2.28
CA PHE A 146 -14.18 -16.31 -1.19
C PHE A 146 -15.04 -17.53 -1.46
N TRP A 147 -15.61 -17.64 -2.66
CA TRP A 147 -16.73 -18.56 -2.90
C TRP A 147 -16.29 -19.84 -3.59
N LYS A 148 -15.59 -19.76 -4.72
CA LYS A 148 -15.18 -20.94 -5.49
C LYS A 148 -14.12 -21.77 -4.75
N LYS A 149 -13.07 -21.13 -4.23
CA LYS A 149 -11.95 -21.80 -3.56
C LYS A 149 -12.09 -21.90 -2.04
N ASP A 150 -13.05 -21.18 -1.46
CA ASP A 150 -13.33 -21.20 -0.02
C ASP A 150 -12.12 -20.81 0.87
N GLN A 151 -11.29 -19.86 0.41
CA GLN A 151 -10.00 -19.54 1.04
C GLN A 151 -10.07 -18.48 2.13
N LEU A 152 -11.20 -17.76 2.25
CA LEU A 152 -11.34 -16.69 3.23
C LEU A 152 -11.17 -17.20 4.68
N LYS A 153 -11.65 -18.40 5.00
CA LYS A 153 -11.53 -19.02 6.33
C LYS A 153 -10.10 -19.28 6.80
N ASP A 154 -9.13 -19.33 5.87
CA ASP A 154 -7.72 -19.62 6.15
C ASP A 154 -6.81 -18.39 6.01
N TYR A 155 -7.36 -17.24 5.60
CA TYR A 155 -6.61 -16.03 5.27
C TYR A 155 -5.58 -15.60 6.33
N LYS A 156 -5.94 -15.61 7.62
CA LYS A 156 -5.01 -15.18 8.69
C LYS A 156 -3.79 -16.09 8.79
N VAL A 157 -3.97 -17.37 8.49
CA VAL A 157 -2.91 -18.39 8.52
C VAL A 157 -2.01 -18.23 7.29
N THR A 158 -2.60 -18.01 6.12
CA THR A 158 -1.86 -18.02 4.85
C THR A 158 -1.26 -16.68 4.44
N ARG A 159 -1.76 -15.53 4.94
CA ARG A 159 -1.43 -14.17 4.44
C ARG A 159 0.06 -13.79 4.41
N ASN A 160 0.93 -14.52 5.13
CA ASN A 160 2.37 -14.31 5.13
C ASN A 160 3.12 -15.16 4.07
N GLY A 161 2.42 -15.99 3.30
CA GLY A 161 2.99 -16.71 2.18
C GLY A 161 3.48 -15.77 1.07
N MET A 162 4.39 -16.26 0.25
CA MET A 162 5.02 -15.47 -0.82
C MET A 162 4.91 -16.13 -2.20
N LEU A 163 4.52 -17.40 -2.28
CA LEU A 163 4.41 -18.15 -3.53
C LEU A 163 2.96 -18.54 -3.82
N GLY A 164 2.52 -18.32 -5.05
CA GLY A 164 1.18 -18.66 -5.54
C GLY A 164 0.11 -17.60 -5.28
N PRO A 165 -1.05 -17.69 -5.93
CA PRO A 165 -2.09 -16.66 -5.81
C PRO A 165 -2.93 -16.76 -4.52
N ASP A 166 -2.94 -17.92 -3.88
CA ASP A 166 -3.99 -18.29 -2.92
C ASP A 166 -3.64 -17.99 -1.46
N TYR A 167 -2.41 -17.57 -1.18
CA TYR A 167 -2.02 -17.21 0.19
C TYR A 167 -2.72 -15.94 0.70
N SER A 168 -3.30 -15.12 -0.17
CA SER A 168 -4.04 -13.90 0.18
C SER A 168 -5.06 -13.54 -0.91
N THR A 169 -5.91 -12.56 -0.63
CA THR A 169 -7.00 -12.13 -1.52
C THR A 169 -6.53 -11.67 -2.91
N LYS A 170 -5.36 -11.02 -2.97
CA LYS A 170 -4.83 -10.31 -4.15
C LYS A 170 -5.73 -9.17 -4.65
N PHE A 171 -6.59 -8.62 -3.80
CA PHE A 171 -7.53 -7.55 -4.17
C PHE A 171 -6.88 -6.18 -4.41
N SER A 172 -5.62 -6.00 -4.03
CA SER A 172 -4.99 -4.68 -3.94
C SER A 172 -4.95 -3.87 -5.25
N PRO A 173 -4.70 -4.44 -6.45
CA PRO A 173 -4.73 -3.64 -7.69
C PRO A 173 -6.13 -3.07 -8.01
N TRP A 174 -7.18 -3.83 -7.72
CA TRP A 174 -8.55 -3.38 -7.93
C TRP A 174 -9.03 -2.41 -6.85
N LEU A 175 -8.53 -2.54 -5.62
CA LEU A 175 -8.77 -1.56 -4.55
C LEU A 175 -8.04 -0.23 -4.80
N ALA A 176 -6.86 -0.25 -5.42
CA ALA A 176 -6.08 0.94 -5.77
C ALA A 176 -6.73 1.72 -6.93
N SER A 177 -7.16 1.01 -7.98
CA SER A 177 -7.83 1.62 -9.14
C SER A 177 -9.31 1.98 -8.92
N GLY A 178 -9.91 1.60 -7.79
CA GLY A 178 -11.34 1.79 -7.53
C GLY A 178 -12.26 0.81 -8.26
N SER A 179 -11.71 -0.18 -8.98
CA SER A 179 -12.47 -1.28 -9.60
C SER A 179 -13.16 -2.20 -8.57
N LEU A 180 -12.75 -2.13 -7.30
CA LEU A 180 -13.36 -2.86 -6.20
C LEU A 180 -13.55 -1.96 -4.99
N SER A 181 -14.78 -1.90 -4.48
CA SER A 181 -15.08 -1.12 -3.26
C SER A 181 -14.76 -1.91 -1.99
N PRO A 182 -14.13 -1.30 -0.97
CA PRO A 182 -13.96 -1.95 0.33
C PRO A 182 -15.29 -2.23 1.04
N ARG A 183 -16.35 -1.45 0.76
CA ARG A 183 -17.70 -1.71 1.30
C ARG A 183 -18.32 -2.96 0.70
N TYR A 184 -18.10 -3.20 -0.60
CA TYR A 184 -18.52 -4.44 -1.26
C TYR A 184 -17.81 -5.66 -0.66
N ILE A 185 -16.50 -5.56 -0.42
CA ILE A 185 -15.76 -6.64 0.26
C ILE A 185 -16.34 -6.89 1.66
N CYS A 186 -16.67 -5.84 2.41
CA CYS A 186 -17.28 -5.99 3.74
C CYS A 186 -18.63 -6.71 3.69
N GLU A 187 -19.49 -6.37 2.72
CA GLU A 187 -20.76 -7.08 2.50
C GLU A 187 -20.54 -8.56 2.13
N GLU A 188 -19.55 -8.84 1.27
CA GLU A 188 -19.20 -10.21 0.88
C GLU A 188 -18.59 -11.03 2.02
N VAL A 189 -17.78 -10.42 2.89
CA VAL A 189 -17.30 -11.07 4.13
C VAL A 189 -18.48 -11.41 5.02
N LYS A 190 -19.39 -10.47 5.30
CA LYS A 190 -20.60 -10.73 6.12
C LYS A 190 -21.46 -11.84 5.52
N ARG A 191 -21.60 -11.86 4.20
CA ARG A 191 -22.33 -12.92 3.48
C ARG A 191 -21.63 -14.27 3.64
N TYR A 192 -20.31 -14.31 3.50
CA TYR A 192 -19.51 -15.52 3.71
C TYR A 192 -19.64 -16.05 5.15
N GLU A 193 -19.53 -15.16 6.13
CA GLU A 193 -19.68 -15.50 7.55
C GLU A 193 -21.04 -16.10 7.88
N LYS A 194 -22.11 -15.58 7.26
CA LYS A 194 -23.47 -16.11 7.42
C LYS A 194 -23.68 -17.47 6.74
N GLN A 195 -23.07 -17.69 5.57
CA GLN A 195 -23.33 -18.87 4.74
C GLN A 195 -22.33 -20.01 4.93
N ARG A 196 -21.16 -19.70 5.49
CA ARG A 196 -20.07 -20.65 5.70
C ARG A 196 -19.58 -20.57 7.14
N VAL A 197 -18.57 -19.76 7.42
CA VAL A 197 -17.94 -19.70 8.74
C VAL A 197 -17.54 -18.27 9.06
N ALA A 198 -17.72 -17.87 10.32
CA ALA A 198 -17.12 -16.69 10.90
C ALA A 198 -15.97 -17.12 11.82
N ASN A 199 -14.77 -16.60 11.58
CA ASN A 199 -13.60 -16.92 12.38
C ASN A 199 -12.57 -15.77 12.36
N ASP A 200 -11.43 -16.00 12.99
CA ASP A 200 -10.34 -15.04 13.01
C ASP A 200 -9.88 -14.59 11.61
N SER A 201 -9.94 -15.45 10.59
CA SER A 201 -9.50 -15.14 9.23
C SER A 201 -10.48 -14.26 8.46
N THR A 202 -11.80 -14.49 8.62
CA THR A 202 -12.82 -13.63 8.01
C THR A 202 -12.72 -12.21 8.54
N TYR A 203 -12.55 -12.06 9.86
CA TYR A 203 -12.25 -10.78 10.49
C TYR A 203 -10.92 -10.19 10.00
N TRP A 204 -9.87 -11.00 9.84
CA TRP A 204 -8.54 -10.49 9.49
C TRP A 204 -8.50 -9.82 8.11
N VAL A 205 -9.35 -10.19 7.15
CA VAL A 205 -9.47 -9.44 5.89
C VAL A 205 -9.96 -8.01 6.16
N LEU A 206 -10.96 -7.84 7.03
CA LEU A 206 -11.46 -6.52 7.41
C LEU A 206 -10.40 -5.73 8.20
N PHE A 207 -9.68 -6.39 9.12
CA PHE A 207 -8.56 -5.78 9.85
C PHE A 207 -7.53 -5.14 8.90
N GLU A 208 -7.20 -5.81 7.80
CA GLU A 208 -6.24 -5.32 6.81
C GLU A 208 -6.84 -4.19 5.93
N LEU A 209 -8.15 -4.22 5.66
CA LEU A 209 -8.84 -3.07 5.05
C LEU A 209 -8.85 -1.84 5.98
N ILE A 210 -8.92 -2.04 7.30
CA ILE A 210 -8.80 -0.94 8.28
C ILE A 210 -7.40 -0.31 8.21
N TRP A 211 -6.34 -1.08 7.91
CA TRP A 211 -5.01 -0.49 7.67
C TRP A 211 -5.01 0.41 6.43
N ARG A 212 -5.66 0.00 5.33
CA ARG A 212 -5.81 0.84 4.13
C ARG A 212 -6.56 2.13 4.44
N ASP A 213 -7.67 2.04 5.18
CA ASP A 213 -8.42 3.22 5.64
C ASP A 213 -7.54 4.12 6.53
N TYR A 214 -6.80 3.53 7.46
CA TYR A 214 -5.94 4.26 8.37
C TYR A 214 -4.90 5.09 7.63
N PHE A 215 -4.21 4.50 6.65
CA PHE A 215 -3.24 5.24 5.84
C PHE A 215 -3.88 6.33 4.99
N ARG A 216 -5.10 6.11 4.46
CA ARG A 216 -5.86 7.14 3.73
C ARG A 216 -6.25 8.31 4.62
N PHE A 217 -6.63 8.07 5.87
CA PHE A 217 -6.88 9.15 6.82
C PHE A 217 -5.58 9.81 7.30
N LEU A 218 -4.49 9.04 7.40
CA LEU A 218 -3.17 9.53 7.75
C LEU A 218 -2.67 10.55 6.72
N SER A 219 -2.80 10.26 5.43
CA SER A 219 -2.40 11.18 4.36
C SER A 219 -3.19 12.47 4.42
N ALA A 220 -4.49 12.41 4.71
CA ALA A 220 -5.32 13.59 4.92
C ALA A 220 -4.92 14.40 6.18
N LYS A 221 -4.49 13.75 7.27
CA LYS A 221 -4.01 14.43 8.49
C LYS A 221 -2.66 15.12 8.31
N TYR A 222 -1.71 14.41 7.71
CA TYR A 222 -0.30 14.84 7.67
C TYR A 222 0.10 15.54 6.37
N GLY A 223 -0.71 15.44 5.31
CA GLY A 223 -0.42 16.00 3.99
C GLY A 223 0.97 15.60 3.52
N ASN A 224 1.74 16.58 3.01
CA ASN A 224 3.04 16.33 2.40
C ASN A 224 4.10 15.76 3.35
N ALA A 225 3.87 15.80 4.66
CA ALA A 225 4.82 15.21 5.62
C ALA A 225 5.01 13.70 5.41
N ILE A 226 4.06 13.00 4.77
CA ILE A 226 4.22 11.58 4.41
C ILE A 226 5.25 11.34 3.29
N PHE A 227 5.65 12.39 2.55
CA PHE A 227 6.62 12.31 1.44
C PHE A 227 7.99 12.91 1.81
N HIS A 228 8.06 13.69 2.89
CA HIS A 228 9.31 14.32 3.32
C HIS A 228 10.26 13.31 3.95
N LEU A 229 11.57 13.49 3.78
CA LEU A 229 12.60 12.58 4.29
C LEU A 229 12.46 12.24 5.78
N GLY A 230 12.12 13.23 6.61
CA GLY A 230 11.90 13.03 8.06
C GLY A 230 10.55 12.42 8.43
N GLY A 231 9.68 12.18 7.46
CA GLY A 231 8.33 11.66 7.64
C GLY A 231 7.42 12.53 8.51
N PRO A 232 6.23 12.01 8.89
CA PRO A 232 5.32 12.66 9.84
C PRO A 232 5.97 13.06 11.17
N ARG A 233 6.96 12.29 11.66
CA ARG A 233 7.69 12.60 12.90
C ARG A 233 8.81 13.63 12.74
N LYS A 234 9.13 14.05 11.51
CA LYS A 234 10.22 15.00 11.20
C LYS A 234 11.57 14.57 11.79
N VAL A 235 11.87 13.27 11.72
CA VAL A 235 13.12 12.70 12.22
C VAL A 235 14.29 13.25 11.40
N VAL A 236 15.31 13.76 12.09
CA VAL A 236 16.55 14.19 11.46
C VAL A 236 17.51 13.01 11.44
N SER A 237 17.89 12.54 10.25
CA SER A 237 18.83 11.43 10.06
C SER A 237 19.60 11.64 8.77
N LYS A 238 20.83 11.11 8.73
CA LYS A 238 21.64 11.09 7.50
C LYS A 238 21.33 9.82 6.74
N TRP A 239 20.81 9.96 5.54
CA TRP A 239 20.49 8.87 4.64
C TRP A 239 21.47 8.87 3.47
N SER A 240 21.89 7.69 3.03
CA SER A 240 22.69 7.55 1.82
C SER A 240 21.80 7.63 0.58
N GLN A 241 22.28 8.27 -0.48
CA GLN A 241 21.71 8.15 -1.84
C GLN A 241 22.73 7.49 -2.78
N ASP A 242 23.53 6.56 -2.24
CA ASP A 242 24.47 5.76 -3.04
C ASP A 242 23.71 4.98 -4.11
N GLN A 243 23.92 5.41 -5.35
CA GLN A 243 23.23 4.86 -6.52
C GLN A 243 23.56 3.39 -6.75
N ALA A 244 24.80 2.96 -6.51
CA ALA A 244 25.20 1.57 -6.73
C ALA A 244 24.54 0.63 -5.72
N LEU A 245 24.43 1.05 -4.45
CA LEU A 245 23.69 0.30 -3.44
C LEU A 245 22.21 0.20 -3.81
N PHE A 246 21.59 1.33 -4.19
CA PHE A 246 20.18 1.34 -4.58
C PHE A 246 19.91 0.47 -5.82
N GLU A 247 20.74 0.55 -6.86
CA GLU A 247 20.60 -0.28 -8.07
C GLU A 247 20.74 -1.77 -7.76
N SER A 248 21.66 -2.15 -6.87
CA SER A 248 21.78 -3.55 -6.44
C SER A 248 20.52 -4.06 -5.75
N TRP A 249 19.83 -3.22 -4.98
CA TRP A 249 18.55 -3.55 -4.36
C TRP A 249 17.43 -3.60 -5.40
N ARG A 250 17.31 -2.55 -6.22
CA ARG A 250 16.31 -2.41 -7.29
C ARG A 250 16.32 -3.63 -8.23
N ASP A 251 17.50 -4.07 -8.64
CA ASP A 251 17.70 -5.12 -9.64
C ASP A 251 17.71 -6.54 -9.03
N GLY A 252 17.56 -6.67 -7.71
CA GLY A 252 17.64 -7.96 -7.01
C GLY A 252 19.00 -8.64 -7.17
N ARG A 253 20.06 -7.88 -6.89
CA ARG A 253 21.49 -8.28 -6.96
C ARG A 253 22.24 -7.94 -5.67
N THR A 254 21.58 -8.08 -4.54
CA THR A 254 22.13 -7.77 -3.21
C THR A 254 23.01 -8.87 -2.63
N GLY A 255 22.89 -10.10 -3.15
CA GLY A 255 23.54 -11.29 -2.59
C GLY A 255 22.76 -11.94 -1.44
N TYR A 256 21.55 -11.45 -1.15
CA TYR A 256 20.63 -12.05 -0.20
C TYR A 256 19.43 -12.64 -0.96
N PRO A 257 19.33 -13.97 -1.10
CA PRO A 257 18.31 -14.62 -1.94
C PRO A 257 16.88 -14.15 -1.68
N LEU A 258 16.50 -13.96 -0.41
CA LEU A 258 15.16 -13.51 -0.05
C LEU A 258 14.87 -12.07 -0.51
N ILE A 259 15.87 -11.18 -0.50
CA ILE A 259 15.73 -9.82 -1.02
C ILE A 259 15.64 -9.86 -2.54
N ASP A 260 16.60 -10.56 -3.16
CA ASP A 260 16.72 -10.63 -4.61
C ASP A 260 15.49 -11.25 -5.26
N ALA A 261 14.94 -12.32 -4.68
CA ALA A 261 13.71 -12.96 -5.15
C ALA A 261 12.52 -11.99 -5.12
N ASN A 262 12.33 -11.24 -4.02
CA ASN A 262 11.25 -10.26 -3.91
C ASN A 262 11.42 -9.12 -4.91
N MET A 263 12.63 -8.57 -5.06
CA MET A 263 12.87 -7.47 -6.00
C MET A 263 12.70 -7.89 -7.45
N ARG A 264 13.05 -9.15 -7.78
CA ARG A 264 12.76 -9.76 -9.10
C ARG A 264 11.28 -10.09 -9.30
N GLU A 265 10.55 -10.49 -8.25
CA GLU A 265 9.09 -10.64 -8.31
C GLU A 265 8.42 -9.30 -8.67
N LEU A 266 8.81 -8.22 -7.99
CA LEU A 266 8.26 -6.89 -8.20
C LEU A 266 8.50 -6.39 -9.62
N SER A 267 9.75 -6.43 -10.10
CA SER A 267 10.09 -5.92 -11.43
C SER A 267 9.45 -6.75 -12.55
N ALA A 268 9.26 -8.06 -12.35
CA ALA A 268 8.66 -8.93 -13.35
C ALA A 268 7.12 -8.84 -13.38
N THR A 269 6.47 -8.68 -12.23
CA THR A 269 5.00 -8.84 -12.11
C THR A 269 4.25 -7.59 -11.73
N GLY A 270 4.96 -6.56 -11.26
CA GLY A 270 4.36 -5.39 -10.62
C GLY A 270 3.63 -5.72 -9.30
N TYR A 271 3.95 -6.85 -8.69
CA TYR A 271 3.40 -7.27 -7.40
C TYR A 271 4.50 -7.79 -6.48
N MET A 272 4.30 -7.64 -5.17
CA MET A 272 5.13 -8.27 -4.15
C MET A 272 4.24 -8.60 -2.95
N SER A 273 4.45 -9.76 -2.33
CA SER A 273 3.76 -10.13 -1.08
C SER A 273 3.96 -9.08 0.01
N ASN A 274 2.98 -8.88 0.90
CA ASN A 274 3.13 -7.93 2.02
C ASN A 274 4.36 -8.27 2.89
N ARG A 275 4.61 -9.56 3.13
CA ARG A 275 5.79 -10.03 3.86
C ARG A 275 7.07 -9.60 3.15
N GLY A 276 7.14 -9.82 1.84
CA GLY A 276 8.22 -9.34 0.98
C GLY A 276 8.48 -7.85 1.11
N ARG A 277 7.43 -7.03 0.97
CA ARG A 277 7.51 -5.56 1.04
C ARG A 277 8.13 -5.08 2.35
N GLN A 278 7.69 -5.65 3.48
CA GLN A 278 8.24 -5.34 4.80
C GLN A 278 9.74 -5.68 4.89
N ILE A 279 10.12 -6.84 4.36
CA ILE A 279 11.50 -7.33 4.40
C ILE A 279 12.42 -6.45 3.55
N VAL A 280 12.05 -6.16 2.29
CA VAL A 280 12.90 -5.37 1.38
C VAL A 280 12.99 -3.91 1.79
N CYS A 281 11.91 -3.35 2.36
CA CYS A 281 11.92 -2.01 2.96
C CYS A 281 12.89 -1.96 4.15
N SER A 282 12.79 -2.91 5.08
CA SER A 282 13.70 -2.99 6.22
C SER A 282 15.15 -3.15 5.78
N PHE A 283 15.42 -3.95 4.75
CA PHE A 283 16.78 -4.16 4.27
C PHE A 283 17.38 -2.87 3.67
N LEU A 284 16.63 -2.17 2.80
CA LEU A 284 17.07 -0.91 2.20
C LEU A 284 17.37 0.15 3.27
N VAL A 285 16.45 0.32 4.21
CA VAL A 285 16.54 1.35 5.25
C VAL A 285 17.59 0.98 6.30
N ARG A 286 17.54 -0.26 6.80
CA ARG A 286 18.29 -0.65 8.00
C ARG A 286 19.63 -1.23 7.65
N ASP A 287 19.72 -2.19 6.74
CA ASP A 287 21.00 -2.81 6.41
C ASP A 287 21.82 -1.91 5.47
N MET A 288 21.21 -1.36 4.42
CA MET A 288 21.91 -0.49 3.45
C MET A 288 22.01 0.98 3.90
N GLY A 289 21.07 1.48 4.72
CA GLY A 289 21.08 2.88 5.16
C GLY A 289 20.74 3.88 4.05
N VAL A 290 20.01 3.43 3.03
CA VAL A 290 19.61 4.24 1.87
C VAL A 290 18.33 5.02 2.19
N ASP A 291 18.21 6.21 1.60
CA ASP A 291 17.03 7.07 1.66
C ASP A 291 15.78 6.27 1.28
N TRP A 292 14.85 6.15 2.23
CA TRP A 292 13.65 5.34 2.09
C TRP A 292 12.76 5.80 0.94
N ARG A 293 12.84 7.08 0.54
CA ARG A 293 12.03 7.63 -0.55
C ARG A 293 12.42 7.03 -1.90
N MET A 294 13.69 6.68 -2.10
CA MET A 294 14.14 6.00 -3.32
C MET A 294 13.44 4.63 -3.48
N GLY A 295 13.26 3.91 -2.38
CA GLY A 295 12.50 2.66 -2.36
C GLY A 295 11.00 2.87 -2.56
N ALA A 296 10.44 3.93 -1.95
CA ALA A 296 9.04 4.30 -2.10
C ALA A 296 8.67 4.68 -3.54
N GLU A 297 9.51 5.47 -4.21
CA GLU A 297 9.37 5.88 -5.62
C GLU A 297 9.55 4.69 -6.57
N TRP A 298 10.44 3.75 -6.27
CA TRP A 298 10.55 2.51 -7.04
C TRP A 298 9.29 1.65 -6.93
N PHE A 299 8.72 1.58 -5.72
CA PHE A 299 7.45 0.88 -5.51
C PHE A 299 6.29 1.58 -6.23
N GLU A 300 6.26 2.91 -6.24
CA GLU A 300 5.32 3.69 -7.04
C GLU A 300 5.45 3.42 -8.54
N THR A 301 6.67 3.25 -9.03
CA THR A 301 6.93 2.92 -10.44
C THR A 301 6.44 1.52 -10.82
N CYS A 302 6.64 0.52 -9.94
CA CYS A 302 6.43 -0.88 -10.30
C CYS A 302 5.07 -1.45 -9.88
N LEU A 303 4.48 -1.01 -8.77
CA LEU A 303 3.33 -1.68 -8.18
C LEU A 303 2.06 -1.45 -9.00
N LEU A 304 1.43 -2.55 -9.45
CA LEU A 304 0.07 -2.55 -10.00
C LEU A 304 -0.98 -2.13 -8.95
N ASP A 305 -0.64 -2.22 -7.67
CA ASP A 305 -1.47 -1.78 -6.55
C ASP A 305 -0.93 -0.54 -5.84
N TYR A 306 -0.20 0.31 -6.56
CA TYR A 306 0.23 1.60 -6.04
C TYR A 306 -0.98 2.42 -5.56
N ASP A 307 -0.96 2.77 -4.28
CA ASP A 307 -1.85 3.74 -3.64
C ASP A 307 -0.94 4.67 -2.83
N PRO A 308 -0.96 6.00 -3.06
CA PRO A 308 0.03 6.91 -2.48
C PRO A 308 -0.02 6.92 -0.95
N ALA A 309 -1.23 6.80 -0.37
CA ALA A 309 -1.40 6.79 1.07
C ALA A 309 -0.83 5.51 1.68
N SER A 310 -1.15 4.35 1.09
CA SER A 310 -0.72 3.03 1.58
C SER A 310 0.76 2.79 1.34
N ASN A 311 1.30 3.16 0.18
CA ASN A 311 2.71 3.00 -0.15
C ASN A 311 3.59 3.85 0.78
N TYR A 312 3.44 5.19 0.74
CA TYR A 312 4.24 6.09 1.55
C TYR A 312 3.95 5.94 3.05
N GLY A 313 2.71 5.62 3.42
CA GLY A 313 2.34 5.25 4.78
C GLY A 313 3.15 4.06 5.31
N ASN A 314 3.18 2.94 4.58
CA ASN A 314 3.97 1.78 4.98
C ASN A 314 5.48 2.05 4.96
N TRP A 315 5.97 2.80 3.97
CA TRP A 315 7.39 3.15 3.88
C TRP A 315 7.84 4.02 5.06
N THR A 316 7.06 5.02 5.46
CA THR A 316 7.38 5.82 6.65
C THR A 316 7.39 4.97 7.93
N TYR A 317 6.47 4.02 8.06
CA TYR A 317 6.46 3.04 9.16
C TYR A 317 7.73 2.18 9.17
N GLY A 318 8.06 1.53 8.05
CA GLY A 318 9.26 0.68 7.94
C GLY A 318 10.58 1.46 8.14
N ALA A 319 10.62 2.69 7.65
CA ALA A 319 11.76 3.59 7.79
C ALA A 319 11.95 4.15 9.21
N GLY A 320 10.97 3.98 10.10
CA GLY A 320 11.05 4.52 11.46
C GLY A 320 10.87 6.05 11.50
N VAL A 321 10.20 6.63 10.49
CA VAL A 321 9.89 8.07 10.42
C VAL A 321 8.38 8.38 10.40
N GLY A 322 7.56 7.32 10.39
CA GLY A 322 6.09 7.36 10.46
C GLY A 322 5.58 7.93 11.77
N ASN A 323 4.26 8.08 11.90
CA ASN A 323 3.63 8.76 13.03
C ASN A 323 3.59 7.95 14.34
N ASP A 324 3.66 6.61 14.29
CA ASP A 324 3.68 5.79 15.50
C ASP A 324 5.07 5.86 16.17
N PRO A 325 5.20 6.43 17.39
CA PRO A 325 6.48 6.58 18.06
C PRO A 325 7.06 5.25 18.57
N ARG A 326 6.28 4.17 18.55
CA ARG A 326 6.66 2.84 19.07
C ARG A 326 7.25 1.94 17.98
N GLU A 327 7.04 2.29 16.72
CA GLU A 327 7.42 1.48 15.58
C GLU A 327 8.84 1.85 15.12
N ASP A 328 9.81 1.04 15.55
CA ASP A 328 11.17 1.02 15.02
C ASP A 328 11.62 -0.44 14.84
N ARG A 329 11.02 -1.13 13.86
CA ARG A 329 11.19 -2.57 13.67
C ARG A 329 12.27 -2.88 12.64
N TYR A 330 13.19 -3.76 13.01
CA TYR A 330 14.14 -4.40 12.11
C TYR A 330 13.70 -5.82 11.76
N PHE A 331 13.74 -6.17 10.48
CA PHE A 331 13.46 -7.52 10.01
C PHE A 331 14.77 -8.27 9.74
N SER A 332 15.15 -9.16 10.65
CA SER A 332 16.31 -10.04 10.47
C SER A 332 16.11 -10.99 9.31
N ILE A 333 16.84 -10.77 8.20
CA ILE A 333 16.73 -11.58 6.98
C ILE A 333 16.84 -13.08 7.25
N PRO A 334 17.79 -13.57 8.07
CA PRO A 334 17.88 -15.00 8.34
C PRO A 334 16.64 -15.58 9.03
N LYS A 335 16.07 -14.84 9.99
CA LYS A 335 14.85 -15.27 10.69
C LYS A 335 13.63 -15.25 9.76
N GLN A 336 13.54 -14.25 8.88
CA GLN A 336 12.45 -14.15 7.92
C GLN A 336 12.51 -15.28 6.90
N ALA A 337 13.68 -15.57 6.34
CA ALA A 337 13.89 -16.71 5.44
C ALA A 337 13.46 -18.02 6.09
N LYS A 338 13.95 -18.31 7.30
CA LYS A 338 13.60 -19.54 8.03
C LYS A 338 12.10 -19.65 8.35
N SER A 339 11.42 -18.53 8.58
CA SER A 339 10.01 -18.54 9.01
C SER A 339 9.04 -18.59 7.83
N TYR A 340 9.37 -17.93 6.72
CA TYR A 340 8.43 -17.69 5.62
C TYR A 340 8.83 -18.36 4.30
N ASP A 341 10.05 -18.89 4.20
CA ASP A 341 10.50 -19.74 3.10
C ASP A 341 11.45 -20.86 3.60
N PRO A 342 11.02 -21.70 4.56
CA PRO A 342 11.90 -22.69 5.22
C PRO A 342 12.57 -23.66 4.23
N GLU A 343 11.87 -24.02 3.16
CA GLU A 343 12.32 -24.96 2.13
C GLU A 343 13.03 -24.28 0.95
N GLY A 344 13.13 -22.95 0.97
CA GLY A 344 13.73 -22.15 -0.10
C GLY A 344 12.99 -22.25 -1.43
N GLU A 345 11.69 -22.56 -1.43
CA GLU A 345 10.89 -22.75 -2.64
C GLU A 345 10.60 -21.41 -3.32
N TYR A 346 10.31 -20.38 -2.53
CA TYR A 346 10.07 -19.04 -3.07
C TYR A 346 11.34 -18.48 -3.71
N VAL A 347 12.49 -18.57 -3.04
CA VAL A 347 13.75 -18.12 -3.63
C VAL A 347 14.16 -18.94 -4.85
N ALA A 348 13.98 -20.26 -4.87
CA ALA A 348 14.30 -21.10 -6.03
C ALA A 348 13.34 -20.92 -7.23
N TYR A 349 12.14 -20.38 -6.98
CA TYR A 349 11.22 -20.01 -8.05
C TYR A 349 11.70 -18.76 -8.80
N TRP A 350 12.09 -17.72 -8.06
CA TRP A 350 12.53 -16.42 -8.61
C TRP A 350 14.02 -16.35 -8.96
N LEU A 351 14.84 -17.21 -8.36
CA LEU A 351 16.28 -17.35 -8.58
C LEU A 351 16.57 -18.79 -9.05
N PRO A 352 16.31 -19.12 -10.33
CA PRO A 352 16.49 -20.48 -10.86
C PRO A 352 17.90 -21.03 -10.65
N GLU A 353 18.92 -20.17 -10.59
CA GLU A 353 20.31 -20.50 -10.27
C GLU A 353 20.49 -21.20 -8.91
N LEU A 354 19.56 -20.99 -7.97
CA LEU A 354 19.57 -21.61 -6.64
C LEU A 354 18.82 -22.94 -6.57
N ARG A 355 18.08 -23.33 -7.63
CA ARG A 355 17.20 -24.52 -7.61
C ARG A 355 17.97 -25.83 -7.41
N SER A 356 19.19 -25.91 -7.94
CA SER A 356 20.08 -27.08 -7.83
C SER A 356 20.63 -27.28 -6.42
N LEU A 357 20.56 -26.26 -5.55
CA LEU A 357 20.99 -26.38 -4.17
C LEU A 357 19.96 -27.15 -3.33
N ALA A 358 20.47 -27.88 -2.34
CA ALA A 358 19.66 -28.47 -1.28
C ALA A 358 18.83 -27.39 -0.59
N LYS A 359 17.62 -27.75 -0.15
CA LYS A 359 16.60 -26.82 0.33
C LYS A 359 17.12 -25.91 1.44
N GLU A 360 17.88 -26.48 2.36
CA GLU A 360 18.45 -25.82 3.54
C GLU A 360 19.51 -24.76 3.16
N ARG A 361 20.10 -24.88 1.97
CA ARG A 361 21.16 -23.99 1.47
C ARG A 361 20.64 -22.87 0.57
N ARG A 362 19.39 -22.92 0.09
CA ARG A 362 18.88 -21.95 -0.89
C ARG A 362 18.81 -20.52 -0.36
N ASN A 363 18.40 -20.36 0.90
CA ASN A 363 18.36 -19.05 1.55
C ASN A 363 19.75 -18.55 2.00
N PHE A 364 20.71 -19.46 2.18
CA PHE A 364 22.07 -19.16 2.63
C PHE A 364 23.12 -19.90 1.76
N PRO A 365 23.24 -19.55 0.48
CA PRO A 365 24.04 -20.30 -0.49
C PRO A 365 25.56 -20.14 -0.29
N GLY A 366 25.99 -19.16 0.51
CA GLY A 366 27.40 -18.82 0.68
C GLY A 366 28.02 -18.38 -0.65
N ALA A 367 29.23 -18.87 -0.93
CA ALA A 367 29.95 -18.58 -2.18
C ALA A 367 29.29 -19.18 -3.45
N SER A 368 28.24 -20.01 -3.31
CA SER A 368 27.48 -20.53 -4.44
C SER A 368 26.50 -19.51 -5.06
N TYR A 369 26.49 -18.28 -4.56
CA TYR A 369 25.69 -17.16 -5.09
C TYR A 369 26.54 -15.89 -5.13
N ILE A 370 25.99 -14.79 -5.65
CA ILE A 370 26.70 -13.52 -5.76
C ILE A 370 27.09 -12.96 -4.38
N ARG A 371 28.16 -12.17 -4.34
CA ARG A 371 28.67 -11.57 -3.12
C ARG A 371 27.65 -10.60 -2.51
N GLN A 372 27.51 -10.64 -1.19
CA GLN A 372 26.69 -9.68 -0.44
C GLN A 372 27.25 -8.26 -0.56
N VAL A 373 26.39 -7.31 -0.94
CA VAL A 373 26.76 -5.91 -1.18
C VAL A 373 27.01 -5.12 0.11
N VAL A 374 26.34 -5.51 1.20
CA VAL A 374 26.53 -4.97 2.55
C VAL A 374 26.41 -6.09 3.58
N PRO A 375 27.11 -6.02 4.74
CA PRO A 375 26.84 -6.91 5.86
C PRO A 375 25.50 -6.58 6.53
N LEU A 376 24.82 -7.59 7.11
CA LEU A 376 23.63 -7.36 7.93
C LEU A 376 24.00 -6.66 9.25
N LYS A 377 23.26 -5.62 9.63
CA LYS A 377 23.60 -4.81 10.83
C LYS A 377 23.48 -5.58 12.15
N PHE A 378 22.54 -6.52 12.24
CA PHE A 378 22.20 -7.19 13.51
C PHE A 378 22.30 -8.70 13.44
N ASP A 379 23.35 -9.21 12.78
CA ASP A 379 23.61 -10.66 12.81
C ASP A 379 24.03 -11.11 14.21
N GLY A 380 23.41 -12.19 14.70
CA GLY A 380 23.36 -12.58 16.12
C GLY A 380 24.69 -12.92 16.80
N GLY A 381 25.83 -12.76 16.11
CA GLY A 381 27.17 -13.04 16.63
C GLY A 381 27.81 -11.89 17.43
N ASN A 382 27.47 -10.64 17.16
CA ASN A 382 28.21 -9.49 17.72
C ASN A 382 27.63 -8.90 19.02
N GLN A 383 26.40 -9.25 19.41
CA GLN A 383 25.82 -8.74 20.67
C GLN A 383 26.53 -9.25 21.94
N ARG A 384 27.38 -10.30 21.85
CA ARG A 384 28.16 -10.75 23.01
C ARG A 384 29.34 -9.83 23.37
N LYS A 385 29.86 -9.02 22.44
CA LYS A 385 30.99 -8.11 22.71
C LYS A 385 30.54 -6.75 23.25
N ASP A 386 29.42 -6.23 22.78
CA ASP A 386 28.93 -4.90 23.22
C ASP A 386 28.30 -4.91 24.62
N GLN A 387 27.77 -6.05 25.08
CA GLN A 387 27.29 -6.19 26.46
C GLN A 387 28.42 -6.31 27.49
N GLN A 388 29.63 -6.74 27.09
CA GLN A 388 30.78 -6.76 28.00
C GLN A 388 31.43 -5.38 28.15
N PHE A 389 31.48 -4.57 27.07
CA PHE A 389 32.01 -3.20 27.14
C PHE A 389 31.13 -2.24 27.95
N ASN A 390 29.80 -2.42 27.92
CA ASN A 390 28.87 -1.55 28.67
C ASN A 390 28.70 -1.91 30.16
N ARG A 391 29.27 -3.02 30.64
CA ARG A 391 29.26 -3.37 32.09
C ARG A 391 30.41 -2.77 32.88
N GLN A 392 31.47 -2.27 32.24
CA GLN A 392 32.65 -1.71 32.92
C GLN A 392 32.61 -0.20 33.14
N ARG A 393 31.55 0.50 32.72
CA ARG A 393 31.39 1.95 32.94
C ARG A 393 30.09 2.28 33.68
N ARG A 394 30.05 1.97 34.98
CA ARG A 394 29.16 2.67 35.93
C ARG A 394 29.98 3.05 37.16
N PRO A 395 30.10 4.35 37.51
CA PRO A 395 30.61 4.75 38.81
C PRO A 395 29.59 4.39 39.89
N ASN A 396 30.07 3.76 40.97
CA ASN A 396 29.31 3.57 42.20
C ASN A 396 29.00 4.94 42.82
N ASN A 397 27.75 5.38 42.79
CA ASN A 397 27.28 6.45 43.67
C ASN A 397 26.43 5.85 44.79
N VAL A 398 27.04 5.89 45.98
CA VAL A 398 26.48 5.57 47.28
C VAL A 398 25.39 6.61 47.61
N TYR A 399 24.17 6.15 47.84
CA TYR A 399 23.10 6.97 48.41
C TYR A 399 23.34 7.15 49.91
N ILE A 400 23.60 8.38 50.35
CA ILE A 400 23.48 8.80 51.74
C ILE A 400 22.08 9.38 51.92
N ARG A 401 21.31 8.78 52.85
CA ARG A 401 20.05 9.33 53.40
C ARG A 401 20.36 10.37 54.47
N GLN A 402 19.63 11.49 54.49
CA GLN A 402 19.12 12.19 55.70
C GLN A 402 18.21 13.35 55.23
N VAL A 403 16.89 13.31 55.47
CA VAL A 403 16.14 13.87 56.61
C VAL A 403 16.21 15.41 56.70
N LYS A 404 15.29 16.12 56.06
CA LYS A 404 14.13 16.82 56.65
C LYS A 404 13.26 17.41 55.55
#